data_AF-X1VX77-F1
#
_entry.id   AF-X1VX77-F1
#
_cell.length_a   1.000
_cell.length_b   1.000
_cell.length_c   1.000
_cell.angle_alpha   90.00
_cell.angle_beta   90.00
_cell.angle_gamma   90.00
#
_symmetry.space_group_name_H-M   'P 1'
#
loop_
_entity.id
_entity.type
_entity.pdbx_description
1 polymer ?
#
loop_
_entity_poly.entity_id
_entity_poly.type
_entity_poly.pdbx_seq_one_letter_code
_entity_poly.pdbx_strand_id
1 'polypeptide(L)'
;MNDMQVLRRAYERENDTRDRRSPHLRSWEYYTIGASRDDMRRLLDEGFIIIALKTANLTKYKLSEKGRNFVWATTMEREFAKIPASSVLEAMDLVVGFDDIKDAIAKAVESRRRINFLLEGPPACAKSIMLEGVRSAVPDAYIAFGSRTSASGLSEALFEFQPSVLLLDE
;
A
#
# COMPACT_ATOMS: atom_id res chain seq x y z
N MET A 1 -13.84 -0.06 10.80
CA MET A 1 -12.78 0.51 9.92
C MET A 1 -11.46 0.39 10.68
N ASN A 2 -10.33 0.12 10.04
CA ASN A 2 -9.04 0.08 10.77
C ASN A 2 -8.64 1.51 11.20
N ASP A 3 -8.10 1.70 12.40
CA ASP A 3 -7.61 2.99 12.92
C ASP A 3 -6.69 3.70 11.94
N MET A 4 -5.80 2.96 11.29
CA MET A 4 -4.90 3.52 10.27
C MET A 4 -5.68 4.14 9.10
N GLN A 5 -6.79 3.53 8.66
CA GLN A 5 -7.61 4.07 7.59
C GLN A 5 -8.34 5.35 8.04
N VAL A 6 -8.81 5.38 9.29
CA VAL A 6 -9.47 6.55 9.88
C VAL A 6 -8.49 7.72 9.96
N LEU A 7 -7.28 7.49 10.52
CA LEU A 7 -6.25 8.51 10.65
C LEU A 7 -5.74 9.00 9.29
N ARG A 8 -5.61 8.12 8.28
CA ARG A 8 -5.22 8.52 6.93
C ARG A 8 -6.27 9.44 6.29
N ARG A 9 -7.56 9.11 6.40
CA ARG A 9 -8.64 9.96 5.87
C ARG A 9 -8.72 11.31 6.59
N ALA A 10 -8.48 11.32 7.91
CA ALA A 10 -8.35 12.57 8.67
C ALA A 10 -7.20 13.43 8.15
N TYR A 11 -6.04 12.83 7.89
CA TYR A 11 -4.87 13.52 7.35
C TYR A 11 -5.12 14.07 5.94
N GLU A 12 -5.73 13.27 5.06
CA GLU A 12 -6.14 13.71 3.71
C GLU A 12 -7.11 14.91 3.79
N ARG A 13 -8.04 14.89 4.75
CA ARG A 13 -9.02 15.97 4.95
C ARG A 13 -8.37 17.27 5.47
N GLU A 14 -7.42 17.16 6.39
CA GLU A 14 -6.66 18.31 6.89
C GLU A 14 -5.73 18.89 5.82
N ASN A 15 -5.23 18.09 4.88
CA ASN A 15 -4.34 18.53 3.81
C ASN A 15 -5.04 18.78 2.47
N ASP A 16 -6.38 18.74 2.43
CA ASP A 16 -7.14 18.98 1.20
C ASP A 16 -6.84 20.40 0.66
N THR A 17 -6.22 20.47 -0.52
CA THR A 17 -5.82 21.74 -1.14
C THR A 17 -7.02 22.56 -1.63
N ARG A 18 -8.20 21.95 -1.72
CA ARG A 18 -9.45 22.64 -2.06
C ARG A 18 -9.97 23.49 -0.90
N ASP A 19 -9.55 23.20 0.34
CA ASP A 19 -9.90 24.02 1.50
C ASP A 19 -8.97 25.22 1.61
N ARG A 20 -9.47 26.44 1.40
CA ARG A 20 -8.65 27.67 1.45
C ARG A 20 -8.29 28.12 2.87
N ARG A 21 -8.83 27.46 3.91
CA ARG A 21 -8.50 27.80 5.31
C ARG A 21 -7.08 27.38 5.65
N SER A 22 -6.44 28.12 6.56
CA SER A 22 -5.13 27.75 7.09
C SER A 22 -5.16 26.32 7.67
N PRO A 23 -4.15 25.48 7.41
CA PRO A 23 -4.10 24.09 7.88
C PRO A 23 -4.40 23.92 9.37
N HIS A 24 -3.93 24.86 10.21
CA HIS A 24 -4.13 24.82 11.66
C HIS A 24 -5.60 25.02 12.11
N LEU A 25 -6.45 25.58 11.24
CA LEU A 25 -7.88 25.80 11.49
C LEU A 25 -8.76 24.69 10.90
N ARG A 26 -8.18 23.79 10.10
CA ARG A 26 -8.92 22.70 9.47
C ARG A 26 -9.25 21.67 10.53
N SER A 27 -10.54 21.37 10.64
CA SER A 27 -11.10 20.40 11.58
C SER A 27 -12.30 19.74 10.92
N TRP A 28 -12.60 18.53 11.35
CA TRP A 28 -13.52 17.63 10.66
C TRP A 28 -14.41 16.89 11.66
N GLU A 29 -15.50 16.33 11.16
CA GLU A 29 -16.46 15.56 11.97
C GLU A 29 -16.32 14.08 11.65
N TYR A 30 -16.62 13.21 12.60
CA TYR A 30 -16.37 11.78 12.49
C TYR A 30 -17.01 11.14 11.24
N TYR A 31 -18.22 11.57 10.88
CA TYR A 31 -18.92 11.04 9.71
C TYR A 31 -18.31 11.51 8.38
N THR A 32 -17.60 12.64 8.36
CA THR A 32 -16.96 13.16 7.13
C THR A 32 -15.77 12.32 6.67
N ILE A 33 -15.20 11.52 7.57
CA ILE A 33 -14.12 10.55 7.29
C ILE A 33 -14.64 9.10 7.30
N GLY A 34 -15.94 8.90 7.52
CA GLY A 34 -16.58 7.59 7.56
C GLY A 34 -16.23 6.77 8.80
N ALA A 35 -15.88 7.41 9.91
CA ALA A 35 -15.60 6.76 11.18
C ALA A 35 -16.85 6.68 12.08
N SER A 36 -16.84 5.80 13.08
CA SER A 36 -17.87 5.72 14.11
C SER A 36 -17.52 6.59 15.33
N ARG A 37 -18.48 6.78 16.26
CA ARG A 37 -18.21 7.48 17.53
C ARG A 37 -17.26 6.68 18.43
N ASP A 38 -17.31 5.35 18.37
CA ASP A 38 -16.42 4.48 19.14
C ASP A 38 -14.99 4.58 18.62
N ASP A 39 -14.79 4.67 17.31
CA ASP A 39 -13.48 4.94 16.71
C ASP A 39 -12.91 6.28 17.23
N MET A 40 -13.73 7.33 17.33
CA MET A 40 -13.28 8.63 17.87
C MET A 40 -12.91 8.54 19.34
N ARG A 41 -13.68 7.79 20.13
CA ARG A 41 -13.39 7.61 21.56
C ARG A 41 -12.05 6.90 21.74
N ARG A 42 -11.83 5.79 21.03
CA ARG A 42 -10.54 5.07 21.04
C ARG A 42 -9.37 5.98 20.63
N LEU A 43 -9.49 6.67 19.49
CA LEU A 43 -8.42 7.54 18.98
C LEU A 43 -8.14 8.77 19.87
N LEU A 44 -9.16 9.26 20.59
CA LEU A 44 -8.99 10.29 21.63
C LEU A 44 -8.24 9.74 22.84
N ASP A 45 -8.66 8.58 23.34
CA ASP A 45 -8.06 7.92 24.51
C ASP A 45 -6.59 7.58 24.25
N GLU A 46 -6.26 7.19 23.02
CA GLU A 46 -4.89 6.93 22.56
C GLU A 46 -4.10 8.22 22.22
N GLY A 47 -4.75 9.38 22.21
CA GLY A 47 -4.14 10.69 21.96
C GLY A 47 -3.74 10.95 20.51
N PHE A 48 -4.29 10.21 19.54
CA PHE A 48 -4.04 10.42 18.11
C PHE A 48 -4.84 11.60 17.54
N ILE A 49 -5.98 11.92 18.14
CA ILE A 49 -6.81 13.08 17.78
C ILE A 49 -7.09 13.93 19.00
N ILE A 50 -7.49 15.17 18.77
CA ILE A 50 -7.96 16.09 19.81
C ILE A 50 -9.25 16.78 19.36
N ILE A 51 -10.05 17.21 20.34
CA ILE A 51 -11.27 17.98 20.08
C ILE A 51 -10.87 19.41 19.74
N ALA A 52 -11.14 19.83 18.51
CA ALA A 52 -10.86 21.19 18.05
C ALA A 52 -11.98 22.17 18.41
N LEU A 53 -13.23 21.70 18.38
CA LEU A 53 -14.42 22.49 18.72
C LEU A 53 -15.51 21.55 19.25
N LYS A 54 -16.16 21.94 20.34
CA LYS A 54 -17.34 21.24 20.87
C LYS A 54 -18.43 22.24 21.18
N THR A 55 -19.60 22.02 20.59
CA THR A 55 -20.85 22.74 20.88
C THR A 55 -21.95 21.74 21.21
N ALA A 56 -23.15 22.21 21.55
CA ALA A 56 -24.30 21.34 21.84
C ALA A 56 -24.66 20.42 20.65
N ASN A 57 -24.45 20.89 19.42
CA ASN A 57 -24.88 20.19 18.20
C ASN A 57 -23.71 19.62 17.39
N LEU A 58 -22.46 19.94 17.75
CA LEU A 58 -21.31 19.70 16.89
C LEU A 58 -20.06 19.35 17.67
N THR A 59 -19.34 18.32 17.24
CA THR A 59 -17.98 18.06 17.71
C THR A 59 -17.05 17.91 16.52
N LYS A 60 -16.07 18.79 16.42
CA LYS A 60 -15.01 18.72 15.43
C LYS A 60 -13.71 18.26 16.06
N TYR A 61 -12.99 17.45 15.32
CA TYR A 61 -11.72 16.87 15.69
C TYR A 61 -10.62 17.40 14.77
N LYS A 62 -9.38 17.27 15.24
CA LYS A 62 -8.17 17.42 14.43
C LYS A 62 -7.14 16.41 14.90
N LEU A 63 -6.21 16.03 14.03
CA LEU A 63 -5.08 15.19 14.38
C LEU A 63 -4.22 15.91 15.42
N SER A 64 -3.78 15.15 16.42
CA SER A 64 -2.70 15.58 17.31
C SER A 64 -1.37 15.52 16.56
N GLU A 65 -0.31 16.04 17.18
CA GLU A 65 1.04 15.85 16.66
C GLU A 65 1.42 14.36 16.60
N LYS A 66 1.06 13.59 17.62
CA LYS A 66 1.19 12.12 17.63
C LYS A 66 0.44 11.48 16.46
N GLY A 67 -0.80 11.87 16.20
CA GLY A 67 -1.59 11.42 15.06
C GLY A 67 -0.95 11.72 13.72
N ARG A 68 -0.48 12.95 13.51
CA ARG A 68 0.23 13.34 12.28
C ARG A 68 1.52 12.57 12.09
N ASN A 69 2.34 12.47 13.13
CA ASN A 69 3.62 11.76 13.06
C ASN A 69 3.41 10.26 12.84
N PHE A 70 2.37 9.67 13.41
CA PHE A 70 2.03 8.27 13.19
C PHE A 70 1.60 8.00 11.74
N VAL A 71 0.69 8.83 11.21
CA VAL A 71 0.29 8.72 9.79
C VAL A 71 1.49 8.95 8.86
N TRP A 72 2.33 9.95 9.18
CA TRP A 72 3.55 10.22 8.42
C TRP A 72 4.53 9.05 8.46
N ALA A 73 4.83 8.50 9.65
CA ALA A 73 5.71 7.36 9.81
C ALA A 73 5.21 6.14 9.03
N THR A 74 3.92 5.80 9.13
CA THR A 74 3.37 4.68 8.35
C THR A 74 3.31 4.95 6.85
N THR A 75 3.09 6.21 6.44
CA THR A 75 3.14 6.58 5.02
C THR A 75 4.58 6.49 4.51
N MET A 76 5.55 6.93 5.30
CA MET A 76 6.97 6.85 4.97
C MET A 76 7.49 5.41 4.98
N GLU A 77 7.10 4.56 5.92
CA GLU A 77 7.43 3.12 5.88
C GLU A 77 6.94 2.48 4.58
N ARG A 78 5.77 2.88 4.08
CA ARG A 78 5.30 2.44 2.76
C ARG A 78 6.15 2.97 1.61
N GLU A 79 6.69 4.18 1.71
CA GLU A 79 7.56 4.80 0.70
C GLU A 79 9.00 4.22 0.75
N PHE A 80 9.59 4.04 1.93
CA PHE A 80 10.93 3.44 2.11
C PHE A 80 10.96 1.95 1.76
N ALA A 81 9.82 1.26 1.86
CA ALA A 81 9.71 -0.12 1.39
C ALA A 81 9.43 -0.21 -0.12
N LYS A 82 9.21 0.90 -0.86
CA LYS A 82 9.04 0.82 -2.31
C LYS A 82 10.34 0.35 -2.94
N ILE A 83 10.23 -0.71 -3.72
CA ILE A 83 11.31 -1.18 -4.56
C ILE A 83 11.29 -0.27 -5.79
N PRO A 84 12.36 0.50 -6.04
CA PRO A 84 12.40 1.41 -7.16
C PRO A 84 12.33 0.62 -8.47
N ALA A 85 11.63 1.15 -9.46
CA ALA A 85 11.48 0.47 -10.75
C ALA A 85 12.84 0.13 -11.38
N SER A 86 13.85 0.99 -11.18
CA SER A 86 15.22 0.75 -11.66
C SER A 86 15.85 -0.54 -11.15
N SER A 87 15.61 -0.91 -9.88
CA SER A 87 16.15 -2.14 -9.31
C SER A 87 15.48 -3.38 -9.89
N VAL A 88 14.19 -3.31 -10.22
CA VAL A 88 13.48 -4.40 -10.89
C VAL A 88 13.98 -4.55 -12.33
N LEU A 89 14.21 -3.44 -13.03
CA LEU A 89 14.78 -3.45 -14.38
C LEU A 89 16.19 -4.05 -14.41
N GLU A 90 17.06 -3.65 -13.48
CA GLU A 90 18.42 -4.19 -13.34
C GLU A 90 18.40 -5.70 -13.09
N ALA A 91 17.47 -6.18 -12.26
CA ALA A 91 17.31 -7.62 -12.01
C ALA A 91 16.81 -8.42 -13.23
N MET A 92 16.23 -7.74 -14.24
CA MET A 92 15.78 -8.34 -15.50
C MET A 92 16.75 -8.10 -16.67
N ASP A 93 17.95 -7.54 -16.42
CA ASP A 93 18.91 -7.16 -17.47
C ASP A 93 19.38 -8.35 -18.33
N LEU A 94 19.35 -9.56 -17.77
CA LEU A 94 19.64 -10.80 -18.50
C LEU A 94 18.63 -11.11 -19.63
N VAL A 95 17.44 -10.50 -19.60
CA VAL A 95 16.40 -10.67 -20.61
C VAL A 95 16.54 -9.58 -21.68
N VAL A 96 17.10 -9.97 -22.83
CA VAL A 96 17.25 -9.08 -23.99
C VAL A 96 15.91 -8.84 -24.69
N GLY A 97 15.58 -7.57 -24.93
CA GLY A 97 14.30 -7.15 -25.51
C GLY A 97 13.15 -7.07 -24.50
N PHE A 98 11.92 -6.89 -24.99
CA PHE A 98 10.70 -6.72 -24.17
C PHE A 98 10.76 -5.52 -23.20
N ASP A 99 11.40 -4.43 -23.62
CA ASP A 99 11.67 -3.27 -22.75
C ASP A 99 10.36 -2.61 -22.26
N ASP A 100 9.32 -2.62 -23.07
CA ASP A 100 7.98 -2.15 -22.73
C ASP A 100 7.33 -2.99 -21.62
N ILE A 101 7.44 -4.32 -21.70
CA ILE A 101 6.92 -5.26 -20.70
C ILE A 101 7.72 -5.13 -19.40
N LYS A 102 9.05 -5.09 -19.49
CA LYS A 102 9.95 -4.89 -18.33
C LYS A 102 9.62 -3.60 -17.60
N ASP A 103 9.43 -2.50 -18.34
CA ASP A 103 9.01 -1.22 -17.79
C ASP A 103 7.64 -1.29 -17.10
N ALA A 104 6.68 -1.96 -17.71
CA ALA A 104 5.33 -2.09 -17.15
C ALA A 104 5.35 -2.87 -15.83
N ILE A 105 6.10 -3.98 -15.77
CA ILE A 105 6.26 -4.79 -14.56
C ILE A 105 6.98 -3.98 -13.47
N ALA A 106 8.09 -3.32 -13.81
CA ALA A 106 8.87 -2.52 -12.86
C ALA A 106 8.04 -1.38 -12.24
N LYS A 107 7.28 -0.65 -13.07
CA LYS A 107 6.36 0.41 -12.60
C LYS A 107 5.22 -0.15 -11.76
N ALA A 108 4.72 -1.34 -12.08
CA ALA A 108 3.68 -1.97 -11.27
C ALA A 108 4.18 -2.34 -9.87
N VAL A 109 5.37 -2.94 -9.77
CA VAL A 109 6.03 -3.26 -8.49
C VAL A 109 6.24 -1.99 -7.66
N GLU A 110 6.80 -0.94 -8.26
CA GLU A 110 7.03 0.35 -7.60
C GLU A 110 5.73 1.01 -7.12
N SER A 111 4.67 0.93 -7.92
CA SER A 111 3.37 1.56 -7.60
C SER A 111 2.64 0.91 -6.42
N ARG A 112 2.98 -0.35 -6.06
CA ARG A 112 2.30 -1.18 -5.06
C ARG A 112 0.78 -1.24 -5.24
N ARG A 113 0.30 -1.06 -6.47
CA ARG A 113 -1.11 -1.26 -6.83
C ARG A 113 -1.35 -2.73 -7.16
N ARG A 114 -2.57 -3.19 -6.93
CA ARG A 114 -3.00 -4.54 -7.34
C ARG A 114 -3.12 -4.57 -8.86
N ILE A 115 -2.05 -4.98 -9.52
CA ILE A 115 -1.96 -5.14 -10.97
C ILE A 115 -1.55 -6.59 -11.21
N ASN A 116 -2.30 -7.27 -12.08
CA ASN A 116 -2.03 -8.66 -12.44
C ASN A 116 -1.51 -8.69 -13.87
N PHE A 117 -0.41 -9.42 -14.09
CA PHE A 117 0.15 -9.66 -15.42
C PHE A 117 -0.07 -11.11 -15.80
N LEU A 118 -0.43 -11.33 -17.06
CA LEU A 118 -0.41 -12.66 -17.69
C LEU A 118 0.62 -12.59 -18.82
N LEU A 119 1.68 -13.39 -18.70
CA LEU A 119 2.71 -13.49 -19.72
C LEU A 119 2.40 -14.70 -20.62
N GLU A 120 1.85 -14.44 -21.81
CA GLU A 120 1.56 -15.47 -22.79
C GLU A 120 2.60 -15.45 -23.92
N GLY A 121 3.06 -16.64 -24.34
CA GLY A 121 3.98 -16.76 -25.47
C GLY A 121 4.54 -18.17 -25.61
N PRO A 122 5.31 -18.45 -26.67
CA PRO A 122 5.99 -19.73 -26.86
C PRO A 122 6.91 -20.12 -25.67
N PRO A 123 7.29 -21.41 -25.56
CA PRO A 123 8.39 -21.81 -24.70
C PRO A 123 9.68 -21.11 -25.15
N ALA A 124 10.60 -20.88 -24.20
CA ALA A 124 11.89 -20.18 -24.39
C ALA A 124 11.84 -18.66 -24.61
N CYS A 125 10.68 -17.99 -24.43
CA CYS A 125 10.59 -16.52 -24.43
C CYS A 125 11.04 -15.86 -23.10
N ALA A 126 11.94 -16.49 -22.34
CA ALA A 126 12.50 -15.98 -21.08
C ALA A 126 11.49 -15.61 -19.95
N LYS A 127 10.21 -16.01 -20.04
CA LYS A 127 9.17 -15.68 -19.06
C LYS A 127 9.54 -16.06 -17.62
N SER A 128 10.00 -17.29 -17.40
CA SER A 128 10.44 -17.77 -16.09
C SER A 128 11.64 -16.98 -15.54
N ILE A 129 12.58 -16.60 -16.41
CA ILE A 129 13.74 -15.77 -16.04
C ILE A 129 13.29 -14.36 -15.65
N MET A 130 12.31 -13.80 -16.35
CA MET A 130 11.72 -12.51 -16.03
C MET A 130 11.03 -12.53 -14.66
N LEU A 131 10.27 -13.60 -14.35
CA LEU A 131 9.68 -13.79 -13.01
C LEU A 131 10.75 -13.93 -11.93
N GLU A 132 11.83 -14.68 -12.17
CA GLU A 132 12.93 -14.81 -11.22
C GLU A 132 13.67 -13.48 -10.99
N GLY A 133 13.82 -12.65 -12.03
CA GLY A 133 14.35 -11.29 -11.90
C GLY A 133 13.51 -10.44 -10.94
N VAL A 134 12.18 -10.48 -11.07
CA VAL A 134 11.27 -9.81 -10.13
C VAL A 134 11.42 -10.40 -8.72
N ARG A 135 11.51 -11.73 -8.58
CA ARG A 135 11.72 -12.39 -7.28
C ARG A 135 13.01 -11.93 -6.61
N SER A 136 14.08 -11.76 -7.37
CA SER A 136 15.37 -11.28 -6.86
C SER A 136 15.32 -9.83 -6.40
N ALA A 137 14.52 -8.98 -7.05
CA ALA A 137 14.38 -7.56 -6.69
C ALA A 137 13.42 -7.33 -5.52
N VAL A 138 12.51 -8.27 -5.26
CA VAL A 138 11.43 -8.14 -4.28
C VAL A 138 11.64 -9.13 -3.13
N PRO A 139 12.13 -8.67 -1.95
CA PRO A 139 12.51 -9.56 -0.85
C PRO A 139 11.39 -10.46 -0.30
N ASP A 140 10.14 -10.01 -0.39
CA ASP A 140 8.95 -10.71 0.08
C ASP A 140 8.12 -11.31 -1.07
N ALA A 141 8.68 -11.42 -2.27
CA ALA A 141 8.02 -12.10 -3.37
C ALA A 141 7.93 -13.60 -3.11
N TYR A 142 6.77 -14.17 -3.41
CA TYR A 142 6.55 -15.62 -3.33
C TYR A 142 6.37 -16.19 -4.73
N ILE A 143 7.12 -17.25 -5.06
CA ILE A 143 6.98 -17.98 -6.32
C ILE A 143 6.29 -19.32 -6.06
N ALA A 144 5.20 -19.56 -6.77
CA ALA A 144 4.50 -20.84 -6.77
C ALA A 144 4.65 -21.49 -8.15
N PHE A 145 4.94 -22.78 -8.15
CA PHE A 145 5.00 -23.60 -9.36
C PHE A 145 3.72 -24.41 -9.45
N GLY A 146 2.97 -24.28 -10.55
CA GLY A 146 1.67 -24.92 -10.76
C GLY A 146 1.74 -26.44 -10.62
N SER A 147 2.87 -27.04 -11.00
CA SER A 147 3.16 -28.47 -10.83
C SER A 147 3.36 -28.92 -9.37
N ARG A 148 3.70 -28.02 -8.45
CA ARG A 148 4.06 -28.35 -7.05
C ARG A 148 3.14 -27.77 -5.99
N THR A 149 2.27 -26.83 -6.35
CA THR A 149 1.42 -26.12 -5.39
C THR A 149 -0.06 -26.39 -5.70
N SER A 150 -0.72 -27.17 -4.83
CA SER A 150 -2.17 -27.33 -4.89
C SER A 150 -2.89 -26.03 -4.50
N ALA A 151 -4.16 -25.89 -4.87
CA ALA A 151 -4.96 -24.72 -4.48
C ALA A 151 -5.00 -24.51 -2.95
N SER A 152 -4.99 -25.59 -2.17
CA SER A 152 -4.93 -25.52 -0.70
C SER A 152 -3.56 -25.04 -0.20
N GLY A 153 -2.46 -25.55 -0.79
CA GLY A 153 -1.10 -25.13 -0.43
C GLY A 153 -0.80 -23.70 -0.82
N LEU A 154 -1.35 -23.21 -1.94
CA LEU A 154 -1.23 -21.80 -2.33
C LEU A 154 -1.99 -20.90 -1.35
N SER A 155 -3.18 -21.31 -0.93
CA SER A 155 -3.97 -20.55 0.04
C SER A 155 -3.22 -20.43 1.37
N GLU A 156 -2.66 -21.53 1.87
CA GLU A 156 -1.86 -21.56 3.10
C GLU A 156 -0.63 -20.66 2.99
N ALA A 157 0.13 -20.76 1.89
CA ALA A 157 1.28 -19.89 1.64
C ALA A 157 0.90 -18.40 1.58
N LEU A 158 -0.24 -18.05 1.00
CA LEU A 158 -0.73 -16.67 0.99
C LEU A 158 -1.11 -16.16 2.37
N PHE A 159 -1.66 -17.03 3.23
CA PHE A 159 -1.99 -16.67 4.62
C PHE A 159 -0.73 -16.51 5.47
N GLU A 160 0.26 -17.38 5.30
CA GLU A 160 1.49 -17.40 6.10
C GLU A 160 2.49 -16.30 5.67
N PHE A 161 2.83 -16.25 4.38
CA PHE A 161 3.89 -15.35 3.89
C PHE A 161 3.39 -13.95 3.56
N GLN A 162 2.10 -13.77 3.30
CA GLN A 162 1.47 -12.49 2.91
C GLN A 162 2.32 -11.67 1.91
N PRO A 163 2.76 -12.27 0.80
CA PRO A 163 3.74 -11.65 -0.09
C PRO A 163 3.19 -10.40 -0.76
N SER A 164 4.03 -9.37 -0.96
CA SER A 164 3.64 -8.19 -1.76
C SER A 164 3.48 -8.50 -3.24
N VAL A 165 4.21 -9.49 -3.75
CA VAL A 165 4.17 -9.97 -5.14
C VAL A 165 4.03 -11.49 -5.15
N LEU A 166 2.99 -11.98 -5.81
CA LEU A 166 2.79 -13.40 -6.09
C LEU A 166 3.19 -13.69 -7.53
N LEU A 167 4.19 -14.56 -7.71
CA LEU A 167 4.67 -15.03 -9.00
C LEU A 167 4.16 -16.46 -9.21
N LEU A 168 3.59 -16.72 -10.38
CA LEU A 168 3.06 -18.03 -10.76
C LEU A 168 3.77 -18.48 -12.04
N ASP A 169 4.38 -19.66 -11.99
CA ASP A 169 4.98 -20.34 -13.14
C ASP A 169 4.47 -21.79 -13.23
N GLU A 170 4.66 -22.47 -14.37
CA GLU A 170 4.19 -23.85 -14.59
C GLU A 170 4.94 -24.91 -13.73
#